data_AF-A0A2S3UNK2-F1
#
_entry.id   AF-A0A2S3UNK2-F1
#
_cell.length_a   1.000
_cell.length_b   1.000
_cell.length_c   1.000
_cell.angle_alpha   90.00
_cell.angle_beta   90.00
_cell.angle_gamma   90.00
#
_symmetry.space_group_name_H-M   'P 1'
#
loop_
_entity.id
_entity.type
_entity.pdbx_description
1 polymer ?
#
loop_
_entity_poly.entity_id
_entity_poly.type
_entity_poly.pdbx_seq_one_letter_code
_entity_poly.pdbx_strand_id
1 'polypeptide(L)'
;MARFPYYKKNVKELGKLIARAALDENFRKALQENPSMELAGVGLPQQTTELIEFKVVDGKENPNAVALPFRLNQNKINSANEAYLFEISKMFSLN
;
A
#
# COMPACT_ATOMS: atom_id res chain seq x y z
N MET A 1 -13.53 -2.31 -9.15
CA MET A 1 -12.37 -2.28 -8.23
C MET A 1 -12.87 -2.63 -6.85
N ALA A 2 -12.32 -3.69 -6.24
CA ALA A 2 -12.57 -3.94 -4.83
C ALA A 2 -11.94 -2.79 -4.04
N ARG A 3 -12.76 -1.87 -3.53
CA ARG A 3 -12.30 -0.89 -2.55
C ARG A 3 -11.93 -1.68 -1.30
N PHE A 4 -10.83 -1.32 -0.64
CA PHE A 4 -10.53 -1.87 0.67
C PHE A 4 -11.78 -1.70 1.55
N PRO A 5 -12.28 -2.77 2.20
CA PRO A 5 -13.53 -2.65 2.93
C PRO A 5 -13.36 -1.60 4.03
N TYR A 6 -14.20 -0.56 4.01
CA TYR A 6 -14.11 0.52 4.97
C TYR A 6 -14.70 0.07 6.30
N TYR A 7 -13.85 -0.39 7.21
CA TYR A 7 -14.25 -0.72 8.57
C TYR A 7 -14.11 0.51 9.47
N LYS A 8 -15.19 1.30 9.57
CA LYS A 8 -15.23 2.52 10.41
C LYS A 8 -14.72 2.30 11.83
N LYS A 9 -15.00 1.13 12.42
CA LYS A 9 -14.56 0.73 13.76
C LYS A 9 -13.03 0.58 13.90
N ASN A 10 -12.32 0.28 12.81
CA ASN A 10 -10.88 0.03 12.82
C ASN A 10 -10.04 1.27 12.46
N VAL A 11 -10.65 2.37 11.99
CA VAL A 11 -9.93 3.59 11.57
C VAL A 11 -9.02 4.12 12.67
N LYS A 12 -9.51 4.16 13.93
CA LYS A 12 -8.73 4.62 15.09
C LYS A 12 -7.51 3.74 15.34
N GLU A 13 -7.67 2.42 15.29
CA GLU A 13 -6.59 1.47 15.57
C GLU A 13 -5.56 1.44 14.43
N LEU A 14 -6.00 1.60 13.18
CA LEU A 14 -5.11 1.78 12.03
C LEU A 14 -4.27 3.06 12.18
N GLY A 15 -4.88 4.17 12.62
CA GLY A 15 -4.15 5.41 12.91
C GLY A 15 -3.07 5.23 13.99
N LYS A 16 -3.40 4.51 15.08
CA LYS A 16 -2.43 4.17 16.13
C LYS A 16 -1.30 3.27 15.62
N LEU A 17 -1.61 2.29 14.76
CA LEU A 17 -0.63 1.40 14.15
C LEU A 17 0.40 2.19 13.33
N ILE A 18 -0.07 3.13 12.51
CA ILE A 18 0.81 4.01 11.72
C ILE A 18 1.65 4.89 12.63
N ALA A 19 1.04 5.49 13.67
CA ALA A 19 1.77 6.32 14.64
C ALA A 19 2.83 5.51 15.39
N ARG A 20 2.54 4.26 15.76
CA ARG A 20 3.52 3.36 16.38
C ARG A 20 4.67 3.06 15.43
N ALA A 21 4.40 2.71 14.18
CA ALA A 21 5.44 2.47 13.18
C ALA A 21 6.34 3.69 12.95
N ALA A 22 5.82 4.91 13.11
CA ALA A 22 6.62 6.13 13.00
C ALA A 22 7.64 6.29 14.15
N LEU A 23 7.33 5.78 15.34
CA LEU A 23 8.12 5.95 16.57
C LEU A 23 9.01 4.74 16.91
N ASP A 24 8.57 3.53 16.54
CA ASP A 24 9.21 2.26 16.86
C ASP A 24 9.73 1.59 15.57
N GLU A 25 11.06 1.60 15.41
CA GLU A 25 11.72 1.05 14.23
C GLU A 25 11.60 -0.48 14.13
N ASN A 26 11.63 -1.18 15.26
CA ASN A 26 11.49 -2.64 15.28
C ASN A 26 10.09 -3.05 14.84
N PHE A 27 9.09 -2.34 15.37
CA PHE A 27 7.70 -2.56 14.95
C PHE A 27 7.50 -2.20 13.47
N ARG A 28 8.13 -1.14 12.96
CA ARG A 28 8.05 -0.78 11.54
C ARG A 28 8.57 -1.90 10.65
N LYS A 29 9.73 -2.48 10.96
CA LYS A 29 10.31 -3.59 10.21
C LYS A 29 9.39 -4.81 10.23
N ALA A 30 8.88 -5.18 11.41
CA ALA A 30 7.92 -6.28 11.54
C ALA A 30 6.64 -6.04 10.70
N LEU A 31 6.12 -4.81 10.70
CA LEU A 31 4.96 -4.41 9.89
C LEU A 31 5.24 -4.46 8.38
N GLN A 32 6.47 -4.17 7.94
CA GLN A 32 6.87 -4.30 6.53
C GLN A 32 7.05 -5.77 6.12
N GLU A 33 7.60 -6.61 6.99
CA GLU A 33 7.86 -8.02 6.73
C GLU A 33 6.57 -8.86 6.73
N ASN A 34 5.66 -8.64 7.69
CA ASN A 34 4.42 -9.38 7.79
C ASN A 34 3.22 -8.48 8.13
N PRO A 35 2.78 -7.64 7.18
CA PRO A 35 1.70 -6.69 7.41
C PRO A 35 0.39 -7.36 7.79
N SER A 36 0.06 -8.53 7.23
CA SER A 36 -1.18 -9.23 7.54
C SER A 36 -1.28 -9.63 9.01
N MET A 37 -0.17 -10.06 9.63
CA MET A 37 -0.14 -10.44 11.05
C MET A 37 -0.38 -9.23 11.95
N GLU A 38 0.31 -8.12 11.69
CA GLU A 38 0.17 -6.88 12.48
C GLU A 38 -1.21 -6.22 12.29
N LEU A 39 -1.74 -6.27 11.06
CA LEU A 39 -3.09 -5.79 10.75
C LEU A 39 -4.19 -6.64 11.40
N ALA A 40 -4.00 -7.95 11.51
CA ALA A 40 -4.91 -8.82 12.26
C ALA A 40 -4.91 -8.45 13.76
N GLY A 41 -3.74 -8.11 14.33
CA GLY A 41 -3.59 -7.68 15.71
C GLY A 41 -4.39 -6.43 16.10
N VAL A 42 -4.68 -5.54 15.14
CA VAL A 42 -5.56 -4.36 15.33
C VAL A 42 -7.05 -4.63 15.06
N GLY A 43 -7.42 -5.91 14.95
CA GLY A 43 -8.81 -6.35 14.85
C GLY A 43 -9.44 -6.17 13.47
N LEU A 44 -8.64 -6.13 12.40
CA LEU A 44 -9.16 -6.30 11.06
C LEU A 44 -9.70 -7.74 10.91
N PRO A 45 -10.85 -7.95 10.24
CA PRO A 45 -11.38 -9.29 10.04
C PRO A 45 -10.35 -10.15 9.31
N GLN A 46 -10.14 -11.37 9.79
CA GLN A 46 -9.17 -12.31 9.24
C GLN A 46 -9.40 -12.57 7.73
N GLN A 47 -10.66 -12.60 7.32
CA GLN A 47 -11.06 -12.71 5.91
C GLN A 47 -10.53 -11.56 5.05
N THR A 48 -10.31 -10.37 5.62
CA THR A 48 -9.74 -9.22 4.89
C THR A 48 -8.23 -9.37 4.72
N THR A 49 -7.55 -9.89 5.73
CA THR A 49 -6.10 -10.18 5.66
C THR A 49 -5.77 -11.38 4.77
N GLU A 50 -6.72 -12.29 4.56
CA GLU A 50 -6.56 -13.49 3.71
C GLU A 50 -6.87 -13.22 2.23
N LEU A 51 -7.80 -12.31 1.93
CA LEU A 51 -8.24 -12.02 0.56
C LEU A 51 -7.42 -10.94 -0.14
N ILE A 52 -6.58 -10.21 0.60
CA ILE A 52 -5.81 -9.07 0.10
C ILE A 52 -4.37 -9.24 0.52
N GLU A 53 -3.46 -9.16 -0.44
CA GLU A 53 -2.03 -9.05 -0.16
C GLU A 53 -1.71 -7.60 0.23
N PHE A 54 -1.09 -7.43 1.40
CA PHE A 54 -0.68 -6.12 1.88
C PHE A 54 0.83 -5.96 1.69
N LYS A 55 1.22 -4.76 1.27
CA LYS A 55 2.61 -4.32 1.26
C LYS A 55 2.69 -2.95 1.90
N VAL A 56 3.55 -2.82 2.92
CA VAL A 56 3.83 -1.55 3.59
C VAL A 56 5.12 -1.00 3.03
N VAL A 57 5.08 0.24 2.54
CA VAL A 57 6.23 0.94 1.95
C VAL A 57 6.50 2.19 2.78
N ASP A 58 7.71 2.31 3.33
CA ASP A 58 8.15 3.52 4.02
C ASP A 58 8.68 4.51 2.98
N GLY A 59 8.12 5.72 2.97
CA GLY A 59 8.54 6.81 2.08
C GLY A 59 9.96 7.32 2.37
N LYS A 60 10.49 7.13 3.60
CA LYS A 60 11.89 7.46 3.91
C LYS A 60 12.87 6.55 3.17
N GLU A 61 12.50 5.28 3.01
CA GLU A 61 13.30 4.27 2.31
C GLU A 61 13.05 4.29 0.80
N ASN A 62 11.84 4.68 0.38
CA ASN A 62 11.40 4.67 -1.00
C ASN A 62 10.74 6.01 -1.36
N PRO A 63 11.50 7.10 -1.49
CA PRO A 63 10.96 8.45 -1.67
C PRO A 63 10.13 8.62 -2.95
N ASN A 64 10.40 7.80 -3.97
CA ASN A 64 9.70 7.85 -5.26
C ASN A 64 8.59 6.79 -5.38
N ALA A 65 8.21 6.12 -4.28
CA ALA A 65 7.16 5.11 -4.34
C ALA A 65 5.79 5.75 -4.64
N VAL A 66 5.07 5.18 -5.60
CA VAL A 66 3.71 5.60 -5.97
C VAL A 66 2.78 4.38 -5.93
N ALA A 67 1.66 4.51 -5.23
CA ALA A 67 0.60 3.50 -5.22
C ALA A 67 -0.34 3.72 -6.41
N LEU A 68 -0.32 2.81 -7.38
CA LEU A 68 -1.23 2.86 -8.53
C LEU A 68 -2.56 2.18 -8.18
N PRO A 69 -3.71 2.79 -8.49
CA PRO A 69 -5.00 2.18 -8.20
C PRO A 69 -5.31 1.02 -9.16
N PHE A 70 -4.55 0.84 -10.24
CA PHE A 70 -4.73 -0.20 -11.25
C PHE A 70 -3.41 -0.90 -11.60
N ARG A 71 -3.52 -2.06 -12.25
CA ARG A 71 -2.37 -2.78 -12.82
C ARG A 71 -1.94 -2.14 -14.14
N LEU A 72 -0.64 -2.04 -14.34
CA LEU A 72 -0.08 -1.59 -15.61
C LEU A 72 -0.37 -2.58 -16.74
N ASN A 73 -0.71 -2.06 -17.91
CA ASN A 73 -0.87 -2.85 -19.12
C ASN A 73 0.49 -3.15 -19.75
N GLN A 74 0.96 -4.38 -19.56
CA GLN A 74 2.29 -4.80 -20.02
C GLN A 74 2.44 -4.73 -21.55
N ASN A 75 1.39 -5.04 -22.31
CA ASN A 75 1.46 -5.00 -23.78
C ASN A 75 1.72 -3.59 -24.29
N LYS A 76 1.06 -2.57 -23.70
CA LYS A 76 1.26 -1.17 -24.06
C LYS A 76 2.64 -0.64 -23.65
N ILE A 77 3.21 -1.17 -22.57
CA ILE A 77 4.58 -0.86 -22.15
C ILE A 77 5.57 -1.46 -23.16
N ASN A 78 5.42 -2.74 -23.47
CA ASN A 78 6.30 -3.45 -24.40
C ASN A 78 6.25 -2.86 -25.81
N SER A 79 5.09 -2.34 -26.23
CA SER A 79 4.93 -1.67 -27.52
C SER A 79 5.35 -0.20 -27.50
N ALA A 80 5.95 0.30 -26.41
CA ALA A 80 6.33 1.70 -26.22
C ALA A 80 5.21 2.69 -26.60
N ASN A 81 3.97 2.41 -26.19
CA ASN A 81 2.83 3.25 -26.56
C ASN A 81 2.96 4.64 -25.92
N GLU A 82 3.32 5.64 -26.73
CA GLU A 82 3.66 6.99 -26.25
C GLU A 82 2.55 7.64 -25.42
N ALA A 83 1.31 7.60 -25.89
CA ALA A 83 0.18 8.18 -25.18
C ALA A 83 -0.02 7.53 -23.79
N TYR A 84 0.10 6.21 -23.71
CA TYR A 84 -0.02 5.48 -22.45
C TYR A 84 1.15 5.77 -21.50
N LEU A 85 2.38 5.81 -22.00
CA LEU A 85 3.56 6.14 -21.20
C LEU A 85 3.53 7.58 -20.70
N PHE A 86 3.03 8.52 -21.51
CA PHE A 86 2.87 9.91 -21.11
C PHE A 86 1.82 10.09 -20.01
N GLU A 87 0.68 9.39 -20.08
CA GLU A 87 -0.30 9.43 -18.98
C GLU A 87 0.25 8.79 -17.69
N ILE A 88 1.05 7.73 -17.80
CA ILE A 88 1.72 7.13 -16.64
C ILE A 88 2.74 8.09 -16.04
N SER A 89 3.56 8.76 -16.85
CA SER A 89 4.64 9.63 -16.34
C SER A 89 4.10 10.79 -15.50
N LYS A 90 2.89 11.29 -15.80
CA LYS A 90 2.18 12.27 -14.96
C LYS A 90 1.94 11.78 -13.52
N MET A 91 1.71 10.48 -13.33
CA MET A 91 1.49 9.92 -11.99
C MET A 91 2.78 9.76 -11.20
N PHE A 92 3.90 9.53 -11.88
CA PHE A 92 5.23 9.37 -11.26
C PHE A 92 5.97 10.70 -11.07
N SER A 93 5.56 11.77 -11.74
CA SER A 93 6.17 13.11 -11.64
C SER A 93 5.64 13.96 -10.48
N LEU A 94 4.72 13.41 -9.68
CA LEU A 94 4.15 14.07 -8.49
C LEU A 94 4.98 13.85 -7.21
N ASN A 95 6.12 13.15 -7.29
CA ASN A 95 7.11 12.98 -6.22
C ASN A 95 8.39 13.73 -6.55
#